data_AF-A0A318EDR8-F1
#
_entry.id   AF-A0A318EDR8-F1
#
_cell.length_a   1.000
_cell.length_b   1.000
_cell.length_c   1.000
_cell.angle_alpha   90.00
_cell.angle_beta   90.00
_cell.angle_gamma   90.00
#
_symmetry.space_group_name_H-M   'P 1'
#
loop_
_entity.id
_entity.type
_entity.pdbx_description
1 polymer ?
#
loop_
_entity_poly.entity_id
_entity_poly.type
_entity_poly.pdbx_seq_one_letter_code
_entity_poly.pdbx_strand_id
1 'polypeptide(L)'
;MSASDKQPSLASLVQAGEAQTEAVAVTDFIFMVKDISNLYLVKTADGDLLVNAGFMDSAERNRALLAPHRSGPLRRIVITQGHPDHFGGAPALRDAGTELIAQRHFTDTCADFRLLAPYFRRRSFKLWGSTIKRKGPPNAPPGMPPVIEPDVVVDREYGFEQGGRRFELLSTPGGEALDSLVVWMPDERVVFTGNLFGPVFLAVPNLVTVRGDRPRSVRRYLRALDRVRQLGAELLITGHGEPVRGAGHIRASLDRMHAAVSFIHDAVVDGMNAGKDVHTLMREIRLPETLKLGQPHGKVAWAVRSIWEEYSGWFHFDSTTELYGVPRASVDADLVELAGGADALAGRAQGHADAGRPLEALHLLDIALRVEPRCAAALSVKKAALQQLQRESAGENLSETMWLRAEIAAVDAVLAGDGAVAP
;
A
#
# COMPACT_ATOMS: atom_id res chain seq x y z
N MET A 1 -17.04 6.57 21.21
CA MET A 1 -15.87 5.75 20.84
C MET A 1 -14.81 5.97 21.90
N SER A 2 -14.37 4.90 22.55
CA SER A 2 -13.27 4.94 23.54
C SER A 2 -11.98 5.38 22.85
N ALA A 3 -11.06 6.03 23.57
CA ALA A 3 -9.73 6.38 23.07
C ALA A 3 -8.91 5.15 22.58
N SER A 4 -9.35 3.92 22.90
CA SER A 4 -8.76 2.66 22.45
C SER A 4 -9.17 2.19 21.04
N ASP A 5 -10.12 2.85 20.37
CA ASP A 5 -10.61 2.44 19.03
C ASP A 5 -9.98 3.21 17.86
N LYS A 6 -9.02 4.10 18.11
CA LYS A 6 -8.39 4.88 17.04
C LYS A 6 -7.34 4.00 16.34
N GLN A 7 -7.66 3.57 15.12
CA GLN A 7 -6.76 2.82 14.26
C GLN A 7 -5.42 3.58 14.10
N PRO A 8 -4.26 2.92 14.23
CA PRO A 8 -2.98 3.58 14.11
C PRO A 8 -2.80 4.16 12.71
N SER A 9 -2.10 5.30 12.62
CA SER A 9 -1.74 5.86 11.32
C SER A 9 -0.75 4.95 10.60
N LEU A 10 -0.81 4.90 9.27
CA LEU A 10 0.14 4.12 8.50
C LEU A 10 1.59 4.58 8.72
N ALA A 11 1.81 5.89 8.88
CA ALA A 11 3.14 6.43 9.17
C ALA A 11 3.70 5.89 10.49
N SER A 12 2.87 5.87 11.55
CA SER A 12 3.29 5.32 12.85
C SER A 12 3.59 3.83 12.80
N LEU A 13 2.92 3.06 11.93
CA LEU A 13 3.18 1.63 11.78
C LEU A 13 4.54 1.38 11.13
N VAL A 14 4.83 2.03 10.00
CA VAL A 14 6.10 1.83 9.26
C VAL A 14 7.32 2.39 10.00
N GLN A 15 7.12 3.27 10.98
CA GLN A 15 8.17 3.84 11.83
C GLN A 15 8.26 3.14 13.21
N ALA A 16 7.38 2.19 13.51
CA ALA A 16 7.26 1.61 14.86
C ALA A 16 8.54 0.90 15.33
N GLY A 17 9.40 0.47 14.40
CA GLY A 17 10.69 -0.17 14.68
C GLY A 17 11.83 0.80 15.02
N GLU A 18 11.73 2.09 14.71
CA GLU A 18 12.89 3.01 14.77
C GLU A 18 13.50 3.12 16.18
N ALA A 19 12.67 3.03 17.22
CA ALA A 19 13.08 3.12 18.63
C ALA A 19 13.08 1.76 19.35
N GLN A 20 12.86 0.64 18.65
CA GLN A 20 12.79 -0.68 19.28
C GLN A 20 14.18 -1.16 19.73
N THR A 21 14.30 -1.51 21.02
CA THR A 21 15.54 -1.99 21.64
C THR A 21 15.55 -3.49 21.93
N GLU A 22 14.38 -4.14 21.93
CA GLU A 22 14.22 -5.58 22.17
C GLU A 22 13.11 -6.18 21.29
N ALA A 23 13.20 -7.45 20.95
CA ALA A 23 12.10 -8.15 20.28
C ALA A 23 10.92 -8.34 21.23
N VAL A 24 9.70 -8.20 20.71
CA VAL A 24 8.46 -8.30 21.49
C VAL A 24 7.99 -9.76 21.50
N ALA A 25 7.87 -10.37 22.67
CA ALA A 25 7.26 -11.69 22.80
C ALA A 25 5.75 -11.61 22.49
N VAL A 26 5.32 -12.29 21.44
CA VAL A 26 3.90 -12.43 21.06
C VAL A 26 3.27 -13.64 21.76
N THR A 27 4.05 -14.72 21.85
CA THR A 27 3.84 -15.91 22.68
C THR A 27 5.17 -16.30 23.31
N ASP A 28 5.22 -17.41 24.04
CA ASP A 28 6.46 -18.03 24.52
C ASP A 28 7.39 -18.54 23.40
N PHE A 29 6.86 -18.72 22.19
CA PHE A 29 7.60 -19.22 21.03
C PHE A 29 7.58 -18.31 19.79
N ILE A 30 6.87 -17.18 19.81
CA ILE A 30 6.83 -16.21 18.71
C ILE A 30 7.36 -14.86 19.20
N PHE A 31 8.42 -14.36 18.54
CA PHE A 31 9.05 -13.08 18.85
C PHE A 31 8.99 -12.15 17.64
N MET A 32 8.45 -10.96 17.84
CA MET A 32 8.24 -9.95 16.80
C MET A 32 9.32 -8.88 16.86
N VAL A 33 9.91 -8.57 15.71
CA VAL A 33 10.69 -7.35 15.50
C VAL A 33 9.88 -6.43 14.60
N LYS A 34 9.70 -5.18 15.04
CA LYS A 34 9.03 -4.13 14.27
C LYS A 34 10.02 -3.51 13.30
N ASP A 35 9.61 -3.31 12.07
CA ASP A 35 10.37 -2.67 10.98
C ASP A 35 9.35 -2.01 10.03
N ILE A 36 9.74 -1.61 8.80
CA ILE A 36 8.76 -1.14 7.80
C ILE A 36 7.65 -2.17 7.65
N SER A 37 7.99 -3.45 7.42
CA SER A 37 7.11 -4.58 7.70
C SER A 37 7.79 -5.48 8.73
N ASN A 38 7.04 -5.89 9.73
CA ASN A 38 7.49 -6.71 10.84
C ASN A 38 8.00 -8.08 10.36
N LEU A 39 8.91 -8.64 11.14
CA LEU A 39 9.40 -10.00 11.00
C LEU A 39 9.22 -10.77 12.32
N TYR A 40 9.04 -12.08 12.20
CA TYR A 40 8.64 -12.93 13.32
C TYR A 40 9.52 -14.17 13.40
N LEU A 41 10.20 -14.35 14.53
CA LEU A 41 10.93 -15.56 14.86
C LEU A 41 10.00 -16.54 15.57
N VAL A 42 9.85 -17.73 15.00
CA VAL A 42 9.08 -18.84 15.54
C VAL A 42 10.04 -19.93 16.01
N LYS A 43 10.06 -20.19 17.32
CA LYS A 43 10.91 -21.19 17.96
C LYS A 43 10.29 -22.58 17.83
N THR A 44 11.12 -23.56 17.48
CA THR A 44 10.75 -24.98 17.45
C THR A 44 11.84 -25.83 18.13
N ALA A 45 11.55 -27.12 18.39
CA ALA A 45 12.54 -28.02 18.97
C ALA A 45 13.71 -28.39 18.02
N ASP A 46 13.60 -28.14 16.71
CA ASP A 46 14.63 -28.45 15.70
C ASP A 46 15.09 -27.19 14.95
N GLY A 47 15.31 -26.11 15.70
CA GLY A 47 15.76 -24.83 15.18
C GLY A 47 14.62 -23.85 14.85
N ASP A 48 15.00 -22.66 14.44
CA ASP A 48 14.06 -21.55 14.32
C ASP A 48 13.50 -21.44 12.90
N LEU A 49 12.33 -20.81 12.77
CA LEU A 49 11.75 -20.37 11.51
C LEU A 49 11.52 -18.86 11.58
N LEU A 50 11.78 -18.16 10.49
CA LEU A 50 11.49 -16.73 10.38
C LEU A 50 10.34 -16.51 9.39
N VAL A 51 9.36 -15.70 9.75
CA VAL A 51 8.33 -15.19 8.82
C VAL A 51 8.67 -13.74 8.48
N ASN A 52 8.91 -13.46 7.20
CA ASN A 52 9.52 -12.23 6.67
C ASN A 52 10.94 -11.96 7.22
N ALA A 53 11.61 -10.93 6.69
CA ALA A 53 12.99 -10.59 6.98
C ALA A 53 13.25 -9.08 7.11
N GLY A 54 12.19 -8.27 7.13
CA GLY A 54 12.29 -6.81 7.22
C GLY A 54 12.96 -6.16 5.99
N PHE A 55 13.27 -4.87 6.13
CA PHE A 55 13.89 -4.08 5.08
C PHE A 55 15.43 -4.18 5.14
N MET A 56 16.10 -4.03 4.00
CA MET A 56 17.56 -4.21 3.92
C MET A 56 18.35 -3.20 4.77
N ASP A 57 17.88 -1.96 4.89
CA ASP A 57 18.54 -0.90 5.68
C ASP A 57 18.46 -1.19 7.22
N SER A 58 17.60 -2.12 7.63
CA SER A 58 17.32 -2.52 9.02
C SER A 58 17.92 -3.88 9.39
N ALA A 59 18.54 -4.60 8.45
CA ALA A 59 18.84 -6.03 8.60
C ALA A 59 19.75 -6.36 9.80
N GLU A 60 20.83 -5.61 10.00
CA GLU A 60 21.73 -5.81 11.16
C GLU A 60 21.05 -5.53 12.50
N ARG A 61 20.20 -4.49 12.56
CA ARG A 61 19.38 -4.20 13.76
C ARG A 61 18.45 -5.37 14.04
N ASN A 62 17.76 -5.86 13.01
CA ASN A 62 16.83 -6.97 13.14
C ASN A 62 17.55 -8.24 13.63
N ARG A 63 18.74 -8.52 13.10
CA ARG A 63 19.58 -9.65 13.53
C ARG A 63 19.95 -9.54 15.02
N ALA A 64 20.38 -8.36 15.46
CA ALA A 64 20.75 -8.12 16.85
C ALA A 64 19.56 -8.27 17.81
N LEU A 65 18.37 -7.78 17.42
CA LEU A 65 17.15 -7.91 18.21
C LEU A 65 16.65 -9.36 18.34
N LEU A 66 16.87 -10.18 17.30
CA LEU A 66 16.48 -11.60 17.31
C LEU A 66 17.46 -12.49 18.07
N ALA A 67 18.75 -12.14 18.11
CA ALA A 67 19.81 -12.98 18.65
C ALA A 67 19.54 -13.52 20.08
N PRO A 68 19.01 -12.73 21.04
CA PRO A 68 18.71 -13.22 22.39
C PRO A 68 17.59 -14.27 22.45
N HIS A 69 16.76 -14.38 21.41
CA HIS A 69 15.57 -15.23 21.41
C HIS A 69 15.73 -16.50 20.57
N ARG A 70 16.82 -16.61 19.80
CA ARG A 70 17.12 -17.79 19.00
C ARG A 70 17.27 -19.04 19.87
N SER A 71 16.66 -20.14 19.44
CA SER A 71 16.80 -21.45 20.12
C SER A 71 17.78 -22.39 19.42
N GLY A 72 18.16 -22.11 18.19
CA GLY A 72 19.01 -23.00 17.39
C GLY A 72 19.27 -22.43 16.00
N PRO A 73 19.77 -23.25 15.05
CA PRO A 73 20.00 -22.82 13.68
C PRO A 73 18.69 -22.33 13.02
N LEU A 74 18.78 -21.32 12.15
CA LEU A 74 17.65 -20.86 11.37
C LEU A 74 17.44 -21.85 10.24
N ARG A 75 16.37 -22.65 10.30
CA ARG A 75 16.10 -23.67 9.29
C ARG A 75 15.41 -23.09 8.08
N ARG A 76 14.47 -22.16 8.29
CA ARG A 76 13.60 -21.64 7.25
C ARG A 76 13.35 -20.15 7.37
N ILE A 77 13.25 -19.49 6.23
CA ILE A 77 12.68 -18.14 6.10
C ILE A 77 11.49 -18.25 5.15
N VAL A 78 10.28 -17.94 5.63
CA VAL A 78 9.08 -17.88 4.81
C VAL A 78 8.78 -16.43 4.49
N ILE A 79 8.78 -16.08 3.20
CA ILE A 79 8.47 -14.73 2.73
C ILE A 79 6.98 -14.66 2.37
N THR A 80 6.25 -13.76 3.02
CA THR A 80 4.81 -13.61 2.81
C THR A 80 4.44 -12.87 1.53
N GLN A 81 5.37 -12.11 0.93
CA GLN A 81 5.15 -11.34 -0.30
C GLN A 81 6.43 -10.68 -0.84
N GLY A 82 6.44 -10.37 -2.14
CA GLY A 82 7.53 -9.81 -2.93
C GLY A 82 7.73 -8.30 -2.79
N HIS A 83 7.41 -7.73 -1.63
CA HIS A 83 7.73 -6.34 -1.33
C HIS A 83 9.05 -6.23 -0.54
N PRO A 84 9.94 -5.26 -0.88
CA PRO A 84 11.29 -5.19 -0.31
C PRO A 84 11.38 -5.13 1.21
N ASP A 85 10.35 -4.65 1.89
CA ASP A 85 10.21 -4.61 3.35
C ASP A 85 9.87 -5.96 3.99
N HIS A 86 9.58 -6.98 3.19
CA HIS A 86 9.35 -8.35 3.67
C HIS A 86 10.55 -9.26 3.47
N PHE A 87 11.39 -9.01 2.46
CA PHE A 87 12.49 -9.91 2.09
C PHE A 87 13.86 -9.24 2.12
N GLY A 88 13.92 -7.91 2.18
CA GLY A 88 15.15 -7.15 1.95
C GLY A 88 16.28 -7.50 2.92
N GLY A 89 15.96 -7.83 4.17
CA GLY A 89 16.94 -8.25 5.17
C GLY A 89 17.35 -9.73 5.10
N ALA A 90 16.73 -10.55 4.25
CA ALA A 90 16.96 -12.00 4.23
C ALA A 90 18.43 -12.39 4.01
N PRO A 91 19.21 -11.75 3.10
CA PRO A 91 20.62 -12.12 2.91
C PRO A 91 21.49 -12.00 4.17
N ALA A 92 21.19 -11.05 5.07
CA ALA A 92 21.94 -10.85 6.31
C ALA A 92 21.45 -11.74 7.47
N LEU A 93 20.19 -12.20 7.40
CA LEU A 93 19.55 -13.03 8.43
C LEU A 93 19.69 -14.53 8.17
N ARG A 94 19.93 -14.95 6.92
CA ARG A 94 20.04 -16.34 6.49
C ARG A 94 21.32 -16.99 7.06
N ASP A 95 21.17 -18.14 7.73
CA ASP A 95 22.30 -19.00 8.11
C ASP A 95 22.68 -19.92 6.93
N ALA A 96 23.85 -20.59 7.03
CA ALA A 96 24.19 -21.65 6.11
C ALA A 96 23.17 -22.81 6.20
N GLY A 97 22.61 -23.22 5.07
CA GLY A 97 21.61 -24.28 5.00
C GLY A 97 20.19 -23.86 5.36
N THR A 98 19.92 -22.58 5.64
CA THR A 98 18.55 -22.07 5.75
C THR A 98 17.85 -22.16 4.40
N GLU A 99 16.64 -22.70 4.36
CA GLU A 99 15.77 -22.76 3.18
C GLU A 99 14.86 -21.52 3.12
N LEU A 100 14.84 -20.82 2.00
CA LEU A 100 13.94 -19.70 1.75
C LEU A 100 12.74 -20.18 0.95
N ILE A 101 11.54 -19.91 1.48
CA ILE A 101 10.28 -20.36 0.90
C ILE A 101 9.45 -19.15 0.49
N ALA A 102 8.94 -19.15 -0.73
CA ALA A 102 8.07 -18.08 -1.23
C ALA A 102 7.02 -18.63 -2.21
N GLN A 103 6.02 -17.81 -2.52
CA GLN A 103 4.97 -18.14 -3.48
C GLN A 103 5.50 -18.09 -4.92
N ARG A 104 4.88 -18.82 -5.86
CA ARG A 104 5.33 -18.96 -7.26
C ARG A 104 5.60 -17.67 -8.04
N HIS A 105 4.89 -16.61 -7.74
CA HIS A 105 4.96 -15.29 -8.40
C HIS A 105 5.92 -14.34 -7.68
N PHE A 106 6.58 -14.78 -6.61
CA PHE A 106 7.52 -13.94 -5.86
C PHE A 106 8.63 -13.38 -6.74
N THR A 107 9.23 -14.23 -7.57
CA THR A 107 10.31 -13.84 -8.48
C THR A 107 9.80 -12.92 -9.60
N ASP A 108 8.59 -13.15 -10.12
CA ASP A 108 7.91 -12.27 -11.08
C ASP A 108 7.69 -10.87 -10.50
N THR A 109 7.11 -10.78 -9.29
CA THR A 109 6.89 -9.52 -8.57
C THR A 109 8.21 -8.78 -8.38
N CYS A 110 9.25 -9.48 -7.88
CA CYS A 110 10.58 -8.89 -7.71
C CYS A 110 11.17 -8.39 -9.03
N ALA A 111 11.02 -9.14 -10.12
CA ALA A 111 11.51 -8.77 -11.44
C ALA A 111 10.85 -7.50 -11.96
N ASP A 112 9.53 -7.33 -11.77
CA ASP A 112 8.81 -6.11 -12.16
C ASP A 112 9.33 -4.88 -11.41
N PHE A 113 9.56 -4.99 -10.10
CA PHE A 113 10.14 -3.91 -9.30
C PHE A 113 11.53 -3.50 -9.80
N ARG A 114 12.35 -4.46 -10.24
CA ARG A 114 13.68 -4.18 -10.80
C ARG A 114 13.59 -3.55 -12.19
N LEU A 115 12.76 -4.10 -13.06
CA LEU A 115 12.54 -3.62 -14.43
C LEU A 115 12.13 -2.14 -14.42
N LEU A 116 11.25 -1.76 -13.50
CA LEU A 116 10.69 -0.41 -13.38
C LEU A 116 11.34 0.40 -12.25
N ALA A 117 12.53 0.02 -11.77
CA ALA A 117 13.13 0.64 -10.58
C ALA A 117 13.28 2.18 -10.68
N PRO A 118 13.77 2.78 -11.79
CA PRO A 118 13.85 4.25 -11.91
C PRO A 118 12.48 4.92 -11.87
N TYR A 119 11.48 4.28 -12.47
CA TYR A 119 10.10 4.78 -12.54
C TYR A 119 9.44 4.77 -11.16
N PHE A 120 9.47 3.62 -10.47
CA PHE A 120 8.92 3.50 -9.13
C PHE A 120 9.68 4.33 -8.11
N ARG A 121 11.00 4.48 -8.21
CA ARG A 121 11.79 5.29 -7.28
C ARG A 121 11.26 6.71 -7.16
N ARG A 122 11.00 7.39 -8.30
CA ARG A 122 10.50 8.77 -8.30
C ARG A 122 9.13 8.88 -7.62
N ARG A 123 8.24 7.92 -7.91
CA ARG A 123 6.88 7.89 -7.38
C ARG A 123 6.84 7.53 -5.90
N SER A 124 7.61 6.53 -5.48
CA SER A 124 7.79 6.15 -4.08
C SER A 124 8.37 7.29 -3.26
N PHE A 125 9.40 7.97 -3.77
CA PHE A 125 10.02 9.09 -3.05
C PHE A 125 9.01 10.20 -2.76
N LYS A 126 8.16 10.54 -3.74
CA LYS A 126 7.11 11.56 -3.56
C LYS A 126 6.11 11.20 -2.45
N LEU A 127 5.78 9.91 -2.30
CA LEU A 127 4.80 9.44 -1.32
C LEU A 127 5.40 9.10 0.04
N TRP A 128 6.66 8.68 0.09
CA TRP A 128 7.25 8.05 1.28
C TRP A 128 8.58 8.68 1.73
N GLY A 129 9.23 9.52 0.93
CA GLY A 129 10.59 10.01 1.20
C GLY A 129 10.75 10.81 2.49
N SER A 130 9.68 11.48 2.96
CA SER A 130 9.65 12.20 4.24
C SER A 130 9.27 11.32 5.43
N THR A 131 8.67 10.15 5.18
CA THR A 131 8.19 9.22 6.21
C THR A 131 9.22 8.13 6.48
N ILE A 132 9.74 7.48 5.44
CA ILE A 132 10.74 6.42 5.54
C ILE A 132 12.12 7.03 5.28
N LYS A 133 12.84 7.33 6.36
CA LYS A 133 14.20 7.86 6.27
C LYS A 133 15.18 6.74 5.95
N ARG A 134 15.84 6.82 4.80
CA ARG A 134 16.89 5.87 4.43
C ARG A 134 18.22 6.24 5.08
N LYS A 135 19.03 5.24 5.42
CA LYS A 135 20.40 5.45 5.89
C LYS A 135 21.32 5.67 4.67
N GLY A 136 21.85 6.88 4.52
CA GLY A 136 22.78 7.26 3.44
C GLY A 136 22.59 8.73 3.02
N PRO A 137 23.52 9.30 2.22
CA PRO A 137 23.34 10.63 1.63
C PRO A 137 22.01 10.72 0.86
N PRO A 138 21.30 11.88 0.87
CA PRO A 138 20.05 12.06 0.12
C PRO A 138 20.13 11.71 -1.38
N ASN A 139 21.34 11.75 -1.93
CA ASN A 139 21.66 11.50 -3.34
C ASN A 139 22.38 10.16 -3.58
N ALA A 140 22.61 9.33 -2.55
CA ALA A 140 23.16 8.00 -2.78
C ALA A 140 22.12 7.15 -3.52
N PRO A 141 22.54 6.35 -4.53
CA PRO A 141 21.64 5.38 -5.12
C PRO A 141 21.07 4.51 -4.00
N PRO A 142 19.74 4.37 -3.90
CA PRO A 142 19.13 3.29 -3.15
C PRO A 142 19.92 2.00 -3.32
N GLY A 143 20.28 1.33 -2.23
CA GLY A 143 20.59 -0.09 -2.33
C GLY A 143 19.39 -0.73 -3.02
N MET A 144 19.61 -1.31 -4.20
CA MET A 144 18.56 -2.06 -4.88
C MET A 144 18.15 -3.22 -3.96
N PRO A 145 16.84 -3.53 -3.86
CA PRO A 145 16.42 -4.73 -3.16
C PRO A 145 17.21 -5.95 -3.68
N PRO A 146 17.69 -6.83 -2.78
CA PRO A 146 18.52 -7.97 -3.17
C PRO A 146 17.78 -8.87 -4.16
N VAL A 147 18.54 -9.58 -5.00
CA VAL A 147 18.02 -10.70 -5.80
C VAL A 147 17.90 -11.91 -4.89
N ILE A 148 16.69 -12.43 -4.77
CA ILE A 148 16.38 -13.61 -3.97
C ILE A 148 15.68 -14.61 -4.89
N GLU A 149 16.24 -15.81 -4.95
CA GLU A 149 15.60 -16.98 -5.51
C GLU A 149 15.13 -17.85 -4.34
N PRO A 150 13.85 -18.24 -4.30
CA PRO A 150 13.36 -19.17 -3.28
C PRO A 150 13.92 -20.57 -3.54
N ASP A 151 14.37 -21.23 -2.48
CA ASP A 151 14.77 -22.64 -2.52
C ASP A 151 13.55 -23.55 -2.66
N VAL A 152 12.40 -23.14 -2.09
CA VAL A 152 11.11 -23.82 -2.23
C VAL A 152 10.05 -22.84 -2.74
N VAL A 153 9.38 -23.25 -3.81
CA VAL A 153 8.30 -22.50 -4.44
C VAL A 153 6.95 -23.10 -4.09
N VAL A 154 6.06 -22.28 -3.50
CA VAL A 154 4.68 -22.66 -3.17
C VAL A 154 3.75 -22.22 -4.31
N ASP A 155 3.18 -23.19 -5.03
CA ASP A 155 2.18 -22.92 -6.07
C ASP A 155 0.79 -22.71 -5.46
N ARG A 156 0.29 -23.72 -4.75
CA ARG A 156 -1.03 -23.71 -4.09
C ARG A 156 -0.91 -23.80 -2.59
N GLU A 157 -0.34 -24.90 -2.11
CA GLU A 157 -0.21 -25.22 -0.70
C GLU A 157 1.09 -25.99 -0.47
N TYR A 158 1.72 -25.79 0.67
CA TYR A 158 2.91 -26.53 1.07
C TYR A 158 2.91 -26.74 2.58
N GLY A 159 2.89 -28.00 3.02
CA GLY A 159 2.88 -28.36 4.43
C GLY A 159 4.19 -28.98 4.86
N PHE A 160 4.65 -28.64 6.08
CA PHE A 160 5.81 -29.29 6.70
C PHE A 160 5.69 -29.27 8.22
N GLU A 161 6.46 -30.16 8.86
CA GLU A 161 6.66 -30.13 10.31
C GLU A 161 8.09 -29.68 10.63
N GLN A 162 8.25 -28.94 11.72
CA GLN A 162 9.55 -28.54 12.24
C GLN A 162 9.52 -28.53 13.75
N GLY A 163 10.37 -29.33 14.39
CA GLY A 163 10.54 -29.34 15.83
C GLY A 163 9.23 -29.51 16.62
N GLY A 164 8.34 -30.40 16.14
CA GLY A 164 7.05 -30.70 16.78
C GLY A 164 5.91 -29.72 16.48
N ARG A 165 6.10 -28.78 15.55
CA ARG A 165 5.05 -27.85 15.10
C ARG A 165 4.72 -28.09 13.63
N ARG A 166 3.44 -28.01 13.28
CA ARG A 166 2.94 -28.13 11.91
C ARG A 166 2.76 -26.75 11.28
N PHE A 167 3.20 -26.62 10.04
CA PHE A 167 3.07 -25.40 9.23
C PHE A 167 2.39 -25.73 7.91
N GLU A 168 1.44 -24.91 7.52
CA GLU A 168 0.76 -24.97 6.23
C GLU A 168 0.90 -23.60 5.55
N LEU A 169 1.60 -23.56 4.42
CA LEU A 169 1.79 -22.36 3.61
C LEU A 169 0.71 -22.33 2.54
N LEU A 170 -0.11 -21.27 2.53
CA LEU A 170 -1.28 -21.16 1.66
C LEU A 170 -1.10 -20.01 0.68
N SER A 171 -1.02 -20.35 -0.60
CA SER A 171 -0.98 -19.37 -1.70
C SER A 171 -2.28 -18.57 -1.71
N THR A 172 -2.17 -17.25 -1.57
CA THR A 172 -3.30 -16.32 -1.52
C THR A 172 -3.08 -15.15 -2.49
N PRO A 173 -2.80 -15.42 -3.79
CA PRO A 173 -2.43 -14.38 -4.75
C PRO A 173 -3.61 -13.42 -4.93
N GLY A 174 -3.53 -12.25 -4.33
CA GLY A 174 -4.66 -11.34 -4.12
C GLY A 174 -4.40 -10.42 -2.93
N GLY A 175 -5.23 -9.39 -2.78
CA GLY A 175 -4.99 -8.39 -1.75
C GLY A 175 -3.81 -7.51 -2.06
N GLU A 176 -2.80 -7.48 -1.20
CA GLU A 176 -1.70 -6.52 -1.30
C GLU A 176 -0.58 -6.96 -2.24
N ALA A 177 -0.41 -8.23 -2.57
CA ALA A 177 0.57 -8.64 -3.57
C ALA A 177 0.04 -9.77 -4.46
N LEU A 178 0.58 -9.87 -5.68
CA LEU A 178 0.24 -10.95 -6.61
C LEU A 178 0.78 -12.30 -6.16
N ASP A 179 1.72 -12.29 -5.22
CA ASP A 179 2.44 -13.44 -4.68
C ASP A 179 2.24 -13.60 -3.16
N SER A 180 1.13 -13.07 -2.61
CA SER A 180 0.85 -13.20 -1.17
C SER A 180 0.76 -14.67 -0.71
N LEU A 181 1.40 -14.95 0.42
CA LEU A 181 1.49 -16.26 1.07
C LEU A 181 1.13 -16.14 2.55
N VAL A 182 0.20 -16.98 2.99
CA VAL A 182 -0.21 -17.09 4.39
C VAL A 182 0.53 -18.26 5.04
N VAL A 183 0.98 -18.09 6.28
CA VAL A 183 1.56 -19.17 7.11
C VAL A 183 0.54 -19.55 8.17
N TRP A 184 0.06 -20.79 8.16
CA TRP A 184 -0.90 -21.31 9.12
C TRP A 184 -0.25 -22.36 10.03
N MET A 185 -0.46 -22.23 11.33
CA MET A 185 -0.06 -23.18 12.36
C MET A 185 -1.33 -23.77 12.98
N PRO A 186 -1.82 -24.92 12.47
CA PRO A 186 -3.13 -25.45 12.84
C PRO A 186 -3.24 -25.86 14.30
N ASP A 187 -2.18 -26.38 14.90
CA ASP A 187 -2.22 -26.95 16.24
C ASP A 187 -2.28 -25.85 17.31
N GLU A 188 -1.60 -24.72 17.06
CA GLU A 188 -1.61 -23.51 17.90
C GLU A 188 -2.67 -22.49 17.47
N ARG A 189 -3.36 -22.74 16.36
CA ARG A 189 -4.35 -21.87 15.73
C ARG A 189 -3.82 -20.44 15.45
N VAL A 190 -2.57 -20.35 15.00
CA VAL A 190 -1.89 -19.08 14.67
C VAL A 190 -1.79 -18.91 13.16
N VAL A 191 -2.22 -17.76 12.63
CA VAL A 191 -2.05 -17.40 11.22
C VAL A 191 -1.18 -16.15 11.06
N PHE A 192 -0.16 -16.22 10.21
CA PHE A 192 0.57 -15.06 9.72
C PHE A 192 0.07 -14.70 8.32
N THR A 193 -0.46 -13.48 8.17
CA THR A 193 -1.06 -13.04 6.91
C THR A 193 -0.17 -12.11 6.09
N GLY A 194 0.99 -11.71 6.64
CA GLY A 194 1.77 -10.61 6.07
C GLY A 194 0.88 -9.38 5.85
N ASN A 195 0.97 -8.75 4.69
CA ASN A 195 0.09 -7.64 4.32
C ASN A 195 -1.06 -8.08 3.43
N LEU A 196 -1.49 -9.35 3.43
CA LEU A 196 -2.62 -9.80 2.59
C LEU A 196 -3.85 -8.86 2.70
N PHE A 197 -4.15 -8.37 3.91
CA PHE A 197 -5.25 -7.44 4.18
C PHE A 197 -4.85 -5.95 4.15
N GLY A 198 -3.69 -5.64 3.59
CA GLY A 198 -3.04 -4.33 3.64
C GLY A 198 -2.16 -4.13 4.89
N PRO A 199 -1.38 -3.03 4.91
CA PRO A 199 -0.50 -2.70 6.03
C PRO A 199 -1.27 -2.19 7.27
N VAL A 200 -2.57 -1.93 7.16
CA VAL A 200 -3.41 -1.58 8.30
C VAL A 200 -4.61 -2.53 8.32
N PHE A 201 -4.70 -3.36 9.36
CA PHE A 201 -5.82 -4.28 9.54
C PHE A 201 -7.14 -3.53 9.72
N LEU A 202 -8.27 -4.07 9.23
CA LEU A 202 -9.58 -3.40 9.17
C LEU A 202 -9.58 -2.10 8.35
N ALA A 203 -8.78 -2.02 7.29
CA ALA A 203 -8.81 -0.94 6.32
C ALA A 203 -9.39 -1.38 4.96
N VAL A 204 -9.88 -0.42 4.19
CA VAL A 204 -10.22 -0.63 2.78
C VAL A 204 -8.96 -1.06 2.03
N PRO A 205 -9.00 -2.16 1.23
CA PRO A 205 -7.82 -2.65 0.52
C PRO A 205 -7.34 -1.64 -0.52
N ASN A 206 -6.02 -1.59 -0.70
CA ASN A 206 -5.41 -0.82 -1.77
C ASN A 206 -5.14 -1.74 -2.98
N LEU A 207 -6.14 -1.85 -3.86
CA LEU A 207 -6.10 -2.74 -5.02
C LEU A 207 -5.16 -2.25 -6.14
N VAL A 208 -4.82 -0.96 -6.13
CA VAL A 208 -3.75 -0.37 -6.94
C VAL A 208 -3.12 0.76 -6.13
N THR A 209 -1.86 0.59 -5.72
CA THR A 209 -1.20 1.64 -4.93
C THR A 209 -1.03 2.93 -5.74
N VAL A 210 -1.12 4.11 -5.10
CA VAL A 210 -0.92 5.42 -5.75
C VAL A 210 0.48 5.57 -6.35
N ARG A 211 1.47 4.83 -5.83
CA ARG A 211 2.81 4.70 -6.42
C ARG A 211 2.76 4.14 -7.85
N GLY A 212 1.73 3.39 -8.18
CA GLY A 212 1.64 2.53 -9.35
C GLY A 212 2.13 1.13 -9.01
N ASP A 213 1.36 0.13 -9.43
CA ASP A 213 1.67 -1.29 -9.32
C ASP A 213 0.81 -2.06 -10.32
N ARG A 214 1.07 -3.36 -10.52
CA ARG A 214 0.12 -4.22 -11.23
C ARG A 214 -1.21 -4.26 -10.44
N PRO A 215 -2.38 -4.16 -11.11
CA PRO A 215 -3.66 -4.23 -10.42
C PRO A 215 -3.87 -5.55 -9.69
N ARG A 216 -4.43 -5.46 -8.48
CA ARG A 216 -4.75 -6.61 -7.64
C ARG A 216 -6.26 -6.87 -7.74
N SER A 217 -6.62 -8.10 -8.09
CA SER A 217 -8.02 -8.47 -8.31
C SER A 217 -8.84 -8.47 -7.01
N VAL A 218 -9.98 -7.78 -7.01
CA VAL A 218 -10.91 -7.76 -5.87
C VAL A 218 -11.48 -9.15 -5.59
N ARG A 219 -11.78 -9.93 -6.63
CA ARG A 219 -12.30 -11.29 -6.48
C ARG A 219 -11.27 -12.23 -5.88
N ARG A 220 -9.99 -12.04 -6.21
CA ARG A 220 -8.89 -12.79 -5.59
C ARG A 220 -8.71 -12.42 -4.11
N TYR A 221 -8.81 -11.13 -3.79
CA TYR A 221 -8.81 -10.66 -2.39
C TYR A 221 -9.93 -11.31 -1.57
N LEU A 222 -11.17 -11.30 -2.06
CA LEU A 222 -12.31 -11.91 -1.35
C LEU A 222 -12.10 -13.41 -1.13
N ARG A 223 -11.60 -14.15 -2.13
CA ARG A 223 -11.27 -15.58 -1.96
C ARG A 223 -10.16 -15.83 -0.94
N ALA A 224 -9.11 -14.99 -0.93
CA ALA A 224 -8.05 -15.09 0.05
C ALA A 224 -8.55 -14.82 1.47
N LEU A 225 -9.44 -13.83 1.61
CA LEU A 225 -10.08 -13.48 2.87
C LEU A 225 -10.97 -14.63 3.37
N ASP A 226 -11.78 -15.24 2.50
CA ASP A 226 -12.57 -16.43 2.84
C ASP A 226 -11.70 -17.61 3.28
N ARG A 227 -10.58 -17.82 2.61
CA ARG A 227 -9.64 -18.87 2.98
C ARG A 227 -9.10 -18.68 4.39
N VAL A 228 -8.73 -17.45 4.77
CA VAL A 228 -8.30 -17.16 6.16
C VAL A 228 -9.46 -17.27 7.17
N ARG A 229 -10.69 -16.87 6.80
CA ARG A 229 -11.90 -17.01 7.64
C ARG A 229 -12.18 -18.47 8.02
N GLN A 230 -11.84 -19.41 7.15
CA GLN A 230 -12.07 -20.84 7.34
C GLN A 230 -11.05 -21.50 8.27
N LEU A 231 -9.88 -20.89 8.50
CA LEU A 231 -8.84 -21.44 9.38
C LEU A 231 -9.26 -21.44 10.87
N GLY A 232 -10.16 -20.53 11.26
CA GLY A 232 -10.59 -20.41 12.65
C GLY A 232 -9.45 -20.02 13.60
N ALA A 233 -8.54 -19.15 13.16
CA ALA A 233 -7.41 -18.69 13.96
C ALA A 233 -7.82 -18.06 15.30
N GLU A 234 -7.04 -18.32 16.35
CA GLU A 234 -7.15 -17.67 17.66
C GLU A 234 -6.14 -16.53 17.82
N LEU A 235 -5.10 -16.52 16.99
CA LEU A 235 -4.12 -15.46 16.88
C LEU A 235 -3.85 -15.16 15.41
N LEU A 236 -4.10 -13.92 14.98
CA LEU A 236 -3.82 -13.45 13.62
C LEU A 236 -2.70 -12.40 13.69
N ILE A 237 -1.62 -12.66 12.97
CA ILE A 237 -0.41 -11.85 12.93
C ILE A 237 -0.29 -11.24 11.52
N THR A 238 -0.38 -9.92 11.45
CA THR A 238 -0.19 -9.14 10.21
C THR A 238 1.28 -8.78 9.99
N GLY A 239 1.62 -8.15 8.86
CA GLY A 239 2.96 -7.61 8.64
C GLY A 239 3.22 -6.28 9.36
N HIS A 240 2.22 -5.69 10.01
CA HIS A 240 2.32 -4.42 10.73
C HIS A 240 1.50 -4.47 12.01
N GLY A 241 1.83 -3.61 12.98
CA GLY A 241 1.04 -3.41 14.18
C GLY A 241 1.08 -4.59 15.14
N GLU A 242 0.13 -4.61 16.08
CA GLU A 242 0.01 -5.65 17.09
C GLU A 242 -0.82 -6.84 16.58
N PRO A 243 -0.50 -8.09 16.99
CA PRO A 243 -1.32 -9.25 16.69
C PRO A 243 -2.76 -9.12 17.18
N VAL A 244 -3.70 -9.62 16.39
CA VAL A 244 -5.13 -9.67 16.69
C VAL A 244 -5.44 -10.97 17.41
N ARG A 245 -6.15 -10.91 18.54
CA ARG A 245 -6.38 -12.06 19.43
C ARG A 245 -7.86 -12.40 19.57
N GLY A 246 -8.13 -13.69 19.75
CA GLY A 246 -9.44 -14.25 20.03
C GLY A 246 -10.22 -14.61 18.76
N ALA A 247 -10.58 -15.88 18.61
CA ALA A 247 -11.24 -16.40 17.40
C ALA A 247 -12.53 -15.65 17.03
N GLY A 248 -13.35 -15.29 18.01
CA GLY A 248 -14.58 -14.52 17.76
C GLY A 248 -14.30 -13.11 17.21
N HIS A 249 -13.31 -12.41 17.78
CA HIS A 249 -12.93 -11.06 17.32
C HIS A 249 -12.27 -11.10 15.94
N ILE A 250 -11.37 -12.07 15.70
CA ILE A 250 -10.75 -12.30 14.39
C ILE A 250 -11.84 -12.60 13.36
N ARG A 251 -12.75 -13.55 13.64
CA ARG A 251 -13.83 -13.91 12.72
C ARG A 251 -14.72 -12.72 12.38
N ALA A 252 -15.18 -11.97 13.39
CA ALA A 252 -16.01 -10.79 13.18
C ALA A 252 -15.29 -9.70 12.37
N SER A 253 -13.98 -9.53 12.56
CA SER A 253 -13.16 -8.58 11.82
C SER A 253 -13.04 -8.97 10.34
N LEU A 254 -12.73 -10.24 10.07
CA LEU A 254 -12.67 -10.78 8.71
C LEU A 254 -14.06 -10.73 8.03
N ASP A 255 -15.13 -11.11 8.73
CA ASP A 255 -16.51 -11.06 8.21
C ASP A 255 -16.88 -9.63 7.80
N ARG A 256 -16.51 -8.62 8.59
CA ARG A 256 -16.73 -7.21 8.26
C ARG A 256 -15.95 -6.77 7.02
N MET A 257 -14.67 -7.13 6.94
CA MET A 257 -13.85 -6.81 5.75
C MET A 257 -14.42 -7.46 4.49
N HIS A 258 -14.82 -8.72 4.56
CA HIS A 258 -15.46 -9.41 3.44
C HIS A 258 -16.74 -8.70 3.00
N ALA A 259 -17.64 -8.42 3.95
CA ALA A 259 -18.92 -7.79 3.67
C ALA A 259 -18.74 -6.38 3.07
N ALA A 260 -17.82 -5.58 3.62
CA ALA A 260 -17.52 -4.24 3.11
C ALA A 260 -16.97 -4.27 1.68
N VAL A 261 -16.00 -5.14 1.39
CA VAL A 261 -15.40 -5.23 0.05
C VAL A 261 -16.35 -5.86 -0.96
N SER A 262 -17.18 -6.81 -0.55
CA SER A 262 -18.26 -7.35 -1.39
C SER A 262 -19.28 -6.26 -1.73
N PHE A 263 -19.70 -5.44 -0.75
CA PHE A 263 -20.59 -4.31 -0.98
C PHE A 263 -20.02 -3.33 -2.01
N ILE A 264 -18.73 -2.96 -1.90
CA ILE A 264 -18.09 -2.07 -2.87
C ILE A 264 -18.09 -2.72 -4.26
N HIS A 265 -17.67 -3.98 -4.35
CA HIS A 265 -17.65 -4.72 -5.61
C HIS A 265 -19.03 -4.75 -6.29
N ASP A 266 -20.05 -5.18 -5.55
CA ASP A 266 -21.40 -5.36 -6.09
C ASP A 266 -21.99 -4.00 -6.51
N ALA A 267 -21.80 -2.95 -5.71
CA ALA A 267 -22.23 -1.60 -6.05
C ALA A 267 -21.54 -1.04 -7.31
N VAL A 268 -20.26 -1.39 -7.55
CA VAL A 268 -19.58 -1.03 -8.80
C VAL A 268 -20.20 -1.78 -9.98
N VAL A 269 -20.38 -3.09 -9.86
CA VAL A 269 -20.95 -3.92 -10.93
C VAL A 269 -22.37 -3.48 -11.28
N ASP A 270 -23.22 -3.22 -10.29
CA ASP A 270 -24.57 -2.69 -10.49
C ASP A 270 -24.53 -1.33 -11.19
N GLY A 271 -23.60 -0.46 -10.77
CA GLY A 271 -23.37 0.84 -11.39
C GLY A 271 -22.96 0.76 -12.85
N MET A 272 -22.03 -0.15 -13.18
CA MET A 272 -21.59 -0.41 -14.56
C MET A 272 -22.74 -0.90 -15.43
N ASN A 273 -23.51 -1.89 -14.93
CA ASN A 273 -24.66 -2.43 -15.66
C ASN A 273 -25.78 -1.39 -15.85
N ALA A 274 -25.87 -0.40 -14.95
CA ALA A 274 -26.78 0.74 -15.07
C ALA A 274 -26.24 1.87 -15.99
N GLY A 275 -25.05 1.70 -16.59
CA GLY A 275 -24.44 2.68 -17.48
C GLY A 275 -23.83 3.90 -16.78
N LYS A 276 -23.54 3.81 -15.47
CA LYS A 276 -22.86 4.90 -14.74
C LYS A 276 -21.37 4.92 -15.03
N ASP A 277 -20.82 6.11 -15.21
CA ASP A 277 -19.38 6.31 -15.35
C ASP A 277 -18.63 6.12 -14.02
N VAL A 278 -17.32 5.85 -14.12
CA VAL A 278 -16.46 5.60 -12.98
C VAL A 278 -16.44 6.75 -11.97
N HIS A 279 -16.48 8.01 -12.43
CA HIS A 279 -16.41 9.18 -11.53
C HIS A 279 -17.70 9.36 -10.75
N THR A 280 -18.85 9.07 -11.37
CA THR A 280 -20.14 9.01 -10.67
C THR A 280 -20.12 7.95 -9.57
N LEU A 281 -19.64 6.74 -9.87
CA LEU A 281 -19.54 5.67 -8.87
C LEU A 281 -18.57 6.02 -7.73
N MET A 282 -17.42 6.65 -8.03
CA MET A 282 -16.50 7.13 -7.00
C MET A 282 -17.16 8.15 -6.05
N ARG A 283 -18.06 9.01 -6.57
CA ARG A 283 -18.78 10.00 -5.77
C ARG A 283 -19.96 9.42 -4.99
N GLU A 284 -20.65 8.42 -5.50
CA GLU A 284 -21.89 7.91 -4.89
C GLU A 284 -21.68 6.73 -3.94
N ILE A 285 -20.76 5.81 -4.25
CA ILE A 285 -20.58 4.59 -3.46
C ILE A 285 -19.95 4.95 -2.11
N ARG A 286 -20.66 4.62 -1.03
CA ARG A 286 -20.22 4.80 0.36
C ARG A 286 -20.56 3.55 1.16
N LEU A 287 -19.63 3.13 2.01
CA LEU A 287 -19.90 2.03 2.93
C LEU A 287 -20.95 2.47 3.96
N PRO A 288 -21.97 1.64 4.25
CA PRO A 288 -22.85 1.88 5.38
C PRO A 288 -22.07 1.81 6.70
N GLU A 289 -22.53 2.51 7.74
CA GLU A 289 -21.80 2.61 9.02
C GLU A 289 -21.49 1.24 9.65
N THR A 290 -22.36 0.24 9.44
CA THR A 290 -22.16 -1.14 9.90
C THR A 290 -20.99 -1.87 9.22
N LEU A 291 -20.61 -1.43 8.02
CA LEU A 291 -19.52 -2.00 7.22
C LEU A 291 -18.30 -1.07 7.14
N LYS A 292 -18.27 -0.02 7.95
CA LYS A 292 -17.20 0.98 7.90
C LYS A 292 -15.84 0.34 8.18
N LEU A 293 -14.90 0.62 7.28
CA LEU A 293 -13.49 0.30 7.41
C LEU A 293 -12.70 1.60 7.38
N GLY A 294 -11.53 1.62 8.02
CA GLY A 294 -10.65 2.78 7.92
C GLY A 294 -10.06 2.95 6.53
N GLN A 295 -9.67 4.17 6.18
CA GLN A 295 -9.05 4.49 4.89
C GLN A 295 -7.60 5.04 4.99
N PRO A 296 -6.74 4.55 5.90
CA PRO A 296 -5.39 5.08 6.08
C PRO A 296 -4.43 4.78 4.93
N HIS A 297 -4.76 3.78 4.10
CA HIS A 297 -3.96 3.35 2.97
C HIS A 297 -4.79 3.25 1.67
N GLY A 298 -5.76 2.33 1.62
CA GLY A 298 -6.78 2.33 0.57
C GLY A 298 -7.89 3.34 0.85
N LYS A 299 -8.73 3.60 -0.16
CA LYS A 299 -9.96 4.40 -0.05
C LYS A 299 -11.08 3.72 -0.82
N VAL A 300 -12.33 3.92 -0.40
CA VAL A 300 -13.52 3.41 -1.11
C VAL A 300 -13.54 3.93 -2.54
N ALA A 301 -13.37 5.23 -2.76
CA ALA A 301 -13.34 5.80 -4.11
C ALA A 301 -12.22 5.22 -4.98
N TRP A 302 -11.05 4.92 -4.40
CA TRP A 302 -9.94 4.32 -5.15
C TRP A 302 -10.20 2.85 -5.46
N ALA A 303 -10.74 2.08 -4.50
CA ALA A 303 -11.18 0.72 -4.72
C ALA A 303 -12.26 0.64 -5.79
N VAL A 304 -13.24 1.55 -5.79
CA VAL A 304 -14.26 1.69 -6.84
C VAL A 304 -13.62 1.82 -8.21
N ARG A 305 -12.68 2.76 -8.35
CA ARG A 305 -11.96 2.95 -9.61
C ARG A 305 -11.18 1.71 -10.03
N SER A 306 -10.44 1.10 -9.10
CA SER A 306 -9.66 -0.11 -9.39
C SER A 306 -10.52 -1.29 -9.82
N ILE A 307 -11.68 -1.48 -9.20
CA ILE A 307 -12.62 -2.55 -9.56
C ILE A 307 -13.25 -2.27 -10.91
N TRP A 308 -13.63 -1.02 -11.18
CA TRP A 308 -14.18 -0.62 -12.47
C TRP A 308 -13.16 -0.90 -13.59
N GLU A 309 -11.92 -0.42 -13.43
CA GLU A 309 -10.83 -0.62 -14.40
C GLU A 309 -10.37 -2.10 -14.48
N GLU A 310 -10.54 -2.92 -13.43
CA GLU A 310 -10.33 -4.38 -13.50
C GLU A 310 -11.26 -5.04 -14.53
N TYR A 311 -12.49 -4.54 -14.65
CA TYR A 311 -13.50 -5.09 -15.57
C TYR A 311 -13.53 -4.42 -16.95
N SER A 312 -13.26 -3.12 -17.04
CA SER A 312 -13.37 -2.35 -18.29
C SER A 312 -12.03 -2.11 -19.00
N GLY A 313 -10.91 -2.16 -18.28
CA GLY A 313 -9.61 -1.76 -18.80
C GLY A 313 -9.45 -0.25 -18.96
N TRP A 314 -8.57 0.17 -19.88
CA TRP A 314 -8.14 1.56 -20.03
C TRP A 314 -9.04 2.42 -20.93
N PHE A 315 -9.91 1.82 -21.73
CA PHE A 315 -10.75 2.52 -22.70
C PHE A 315 -12.13 2.78 -22.10
N HIS A 316 -12.44 4.04 -21.80
CA HIS A 316 -13.59 4.41 -20.98
C HIS A 316 -14.87 4.67 -21.77
N PHE A 317 -14.79 4.69 -23.11
CA PHE A 317 -15.91 5.03 -24.01
C PHE A 317 -16.39 6.50 -23.86
N ASP A 318 -15.54 7.39 -23.33
CA ASP A 318 -15.85 8.81 -23.17
C ASP A 318 -15.56 9.61 -24.43
N SER A 319 -14.56 9.21 -25.22
CA SER A 319 -14.13 9.95 -26.42
C SER A 319 -13.38 9.08 -27.43
N THR A 320 -13.58 9.37 -28.72
CA THR A 320 -12.77 8.83 -29.84
C THR A 320 -11.27 9.08 -29.64
N THR A 321 -10.89 10.18 -28.98
CA THR A 321 -9.48 10.54 -28.77
C THR A 321 -8.73 9.59 -27.85
N GLU A 322 -9.42 8.78 -27.04
CA GLU A 322 -8.79 7.76 -26.19
C GLU A 322 -8.06 6.68 -27.00
N LEU A 323 -8.43 6.47 -28.27
CA LEU A 323 -7.78 5.51 -29.17
C LEU A 323 -6.40 5.98 -29.65
N TYR A 324 -6.05 7.25 -29.46
CA TYR A 324 -4.89 7.86 -30.10
C TYR A 324 -3.90 8.40 -29.07
N GLY A 325 -2.61 8.41 -29.45
CA GLY A 325 -1.53 8.88 -28.57
C GLY A 325 -1.44 10.40 -28.40
N VAL A 326 -2.37 11.18 -28.96
CA VAL A 326 -2.40 12.64 -28.80
C VAL A 326 -3.20 12.96 -27.53
N PRO A 327 -2.58 13.47 -26.46
CA PRO A 327 -3.27 13.72 -25.20
C PRO A 327 -4.24 14.90 -25.33
N ARG A 328 -5.33 14.91 -24.54
CA ARG A 328 -6.25 16.07 -24.46
C ARG A 328 -5.52 17.38 -24.15
N ALA A 329 -4.42 17.30 -23.40
CA ALA A 329 -3.58 18.45 -23.07
C ALA A 329 -2.90 19.11 -24.29
N SER A 330 -2.95 18.50 -25.49
CA SER A 330 -2.36 19.08 -26.70
C SER A 330 -3.04 20.37 -27.16
N VAL A 331 -4.26 20.65 -26.68
CA VAL A 331 -5.02 21.87 -26.98
C VAL A 331 -5.04 22.86 -25.82
N ASP A 332 -4.26 22.64 -24.76
CA ASP A 332 -4.25 23.53 -23.58
C ASP A 332 -3.86 24.98 -23.98
N ALA A 333 -2.96 25.15 -24.95
CA ALA A 333 -2.59 26.46 -25.50
C ALA A 333 -3.77 27.19 -26.15
N ASP A 334 -4.57 26.48 -26.96
CA ASP A 334 -5.77 27.03 -27.60
C ASP A 334 -6.79 27.47 -26.54
N LEU A 335 -6.97 26.67 -25.49
CA LEU A 335 -7.87 26.99 -24.39
C LEU A 335 -7.42 28.21 -23.58
N VAL A 336 -6.11 28.35 -23.36
CA VAL A 336 -5.53 29.53 -22.69
C VAL A 336 -5.71 30.79 -23.54
N GLU A 337 -5.44 30.71 -24.84
CA GLU A 337 -5.67 31.83 -25.77
C GLU A 337 -7.13 32.26 -25.77
N LEU A 338 -8.05 31.31 -25.93
CA LEU A 338 -9.50 31.58 -25.95
C LEU A 338 -10.02 32.15 -24.63
N ALA A 339 -9.42 31.78 -23.49
CA ALA A 339 -9.77 32.32 -22.18
C ALA A 339 -9.24 33.75 -21.95
N GLY A 340 -8.32 34.25 -22.78
CA GLY A 340 -7.66 35.55 -22.59
C GLY A 340 -6.40 35.48 -21.72
N GLY A 341 -5.72 34.32 -21.68
CA GLY A 341 -4.46 34.11 -20.96
C GLY A 341 -4.61 33.31 -19.66
N ALA A 342 -3.48 32.89 -19.09
CA ALA A 342 -3.47 32.05 -17.88
C ALA A 342 -4.10 32.74 -16.65
N ASP A 343 -3.96 34.07 -16.53
CA ASP A 343 -4.58 34.85 -15.44
C ASP A 343 -6.11 34.77 -15.45
N ALA A 344 -6.73 34.71 -16.63
CA ALA A 344 -8.19 34.59 -16.74
C ALA A 344 -8.68 33.24 -16.22
N LEU A 345 -7.97 32.15 -16.57
CA LEU A 345 -8.24 30.83 -16.01
C LEU A 345 -7.99 30.78 -14.51
N ALA A 346 -6.93 31.43 -14.01
CA ALA A 346 -6.66 31.55 -12.58
C ALA A 346 -7.80 32.26 -11.83
N GLY A 347 -8.33 33.36 -12.38
CA GLY A 347 -9.49 34.06 -11.82
C GLY A 347 -10.73 33.17 -11.77
N ARG A 348 -11.00 32.38 -12.81
CA ARG A 348 -12.10 31.42 -12.80
C ARG A 348 -11.88 30.30 -11.78
N ALA A 349 -10.66 29.79 -11.69
CA ALA A 349 -10.28 28.77 -10.72
C ALA A 349 -10.44 29.26 -9.27
N GLN A 350 -10.10 30.52 -8.99
CA GLN A 350 -10.32 31.14 -7.69
C GLN A 350 -11.80 31.08 -7.30
N GLY A 351 -12.71 31.42 -8.21
CA GLY A 351 -14.15 31.32 -7.97
C GLY A 351 -14.63 29.88 -7.70
N HIS A 352 -13.96 28.85 -8.23
CA HIS A 352 -14.24 27.46 -7.87
C HIS A 352 -13.72 27.12 -6.47
N ALA A 353 -12.48 27.51 -6.15
CA ALA A 353 -11.89 27.30 -4.83
C ALA A 353 -12.72 27.98 -3.72
N ASP A 354 -13.08 29.26 -3.91
CA ASP A 354 -13.91 30.03 -2.96
C ASP A 354 -15.28 29.39 -2.74
N ALA A 355 -15.81 28.72 -3.75
CA ALA A 355 -17.09 28.02 -3.70
C ALA A 355 -16.97 26.56 -3.23
N GLY A 356 -15.84 26.17 -2.62
CA GLY A 356 -15.67 24.83 -2.06
C GLY A 356 -15.41 23.73 -3.10
N ARG A 357 -14.99 24.08 -4.32
CA ARG A 357 -14.77 23.16 -5.45
C ARG A 357 -13.30 23.12 -5.89
N PRO A 358 -12.39 22.62 -5.03
CA PRO A 358 -10.95 22.71 -5.28
C PRO A 358 -10.48 21.82 -6.44
N LEU A 359 -11.15 20.70 -6.74
CA LEU A 359 -10.76 19.82 -7.85
C LEU A 359 -11.05 20.47 -9.21
N GLU A 360 -12.21 21.12 -9.34
CA GLU A 360 -12.57 21.89 -10.52
C GLU A 360 -11.65 23.09 -10.71
N ALA A 361 -11.24 23.75 -9.61
CA ALA A 361 -10.19 24.77 -9.67
C ALA A 361 -8.89 24.19 -10.22
N LEU A 362 -8.44 23.04 -9.71
CA LEU A 362 -7.22 22.38 -10.18
C LEU A 362 -7.27 22.00 -11.67
N HIS A 363 -8.42 21.56 -12.19
CA HIS A 363 -8.55 21.28 -13.63
C HIS A 363 -8.25 22.51 -14.51
N LEU A 364 -8.74 23.69 -14.13
CA LEU A 364 -8.44 24.94 -14.85
C LEU A 364 -6.99 25.36 -14.69
N LEU A 365 -6.43 25.15 -13.50
CA LEU A 365 -5.06 25.54 -13.18
C LEU A 365 -4.02 24.64 -13.85
N ASP A 366 -4.33 23.36 -14.05
CA ASP A 366 -3.44 22.45 -14.79
C ASP A 366 -3.35 22.83 -16.27
N ILE A 367 -4.43 23.35 -16.88
CA ILE A 367 -4.42 23.92 -18.22
C ILE A 367 -3.55 25.19 -18.25
N ALA A 368 -3.83 26.13 -17.35
CA ALA A 368 -3.12 27.41 -17.27
C ALA A 368 -1.61 27.23 -17.06
N LEU A 369 -1.22 26.39 -16.10
CA LEU A 369 0.17 26.17 -15.71
C LEU A 369 0.94 25.26 -16.67
N ARG A 370 0.27 24.55 -17.58
CA ARG A 370 0.98 23.86 -18.67
C ARG A 370 1.51 24.85 -19.70
N VAL A 371 0.76 25.91 -19.98
CA VAL A 371 1.10 26.93 -20.99
C VAL A 371 1.95 28.04 -20.41
N GLU A 372 1.60 28.53 -19.21
CA GLU A 372 2.33 29.57 -18.49
C GLU A 372 2.72 29.08 -17.08
N PRO A 373 3.77 28.25 -16.96
CA PRO A 373 4.05 27.54 -15.71
C PRO A 373 4.53 28.42 -14.54
N ARG A 374 4.83 29.69 -14.84
CA ARG A 374 5.25 30.71 -13.87
C ARG A 374 4.17 31.77 -13.62
N CYS A 375 2.95 31.58 -14.11
CA CYS A 375 1.83 32.48 -13.81
C CYS A 375 1.59 32.51 -12.29
N ALA A 376 1.96 33.62 -11.66
CA ALA A 376 1.93 33.76 -10.19
C ALA A 376 0.52 33.67 -9.62
N ALA A 377 -0.48 34.20 -10.34
CA ALA A 377 -1.89 34.08 -9.97
C ALA A 377 -2.30 32.61 -9.94
N ALA A 378 -2.09 31.86 -11.02
CA ALA A 378 -2.46 30.45 -11.11
C ALA A 378 -1.75 29.59 -10.04
N LEU A 379 -0.45 29.79 -9.80
CA LEU A 379 0.29 29.09 -8.75
C LEU A 379 -0.29 29.38 -7.36
N SER A 380 -0.66 30.63 -7.08
CA SER A 380 -1.24 31.03 -5.79
C SER A 380 -2.59 30.36 -5.55
N VAL A 381 -3.47 30.32 -6.57
CA VAL A 381 -4.75 29.61 -6.47
C VAL A 381 -4.53 28.10 -6.34
N LYS A 382 -3.58 27.51 -7.07
CA LYS A 382 -3.25 26.08 -6.99
C LYS A 382 -2.84 25.68 -5.58
N LYS A 383 -1.96 26.48 -4.95
CA LYS A 383 -1.59 26.30 -3.55
C LYS A 383 -2.81 26.31 -2.63
N ALA A 384 -3.68 27.31 -2.76
CA ALA A 384 -4.87 27.43 -1.92
C ALA A 384 -5.82 26.22 -2.08
N ALA A 385 -6.08 25.78 -3.31
CA ALA A 385 -6.91 24.61 -3.61
C ALA A 385 -6.31 23.31 -3.05
N LEU A 386 -4.99 23.10 -3.19
CA LEU A 386 -4.31 21.94 -2.60
C LEU A 386 -4.35 21.95 -1.06
N GLN A 387 -4.19 23.12 -0.44
CA GLN A 387 -4.30 23.28 1.01
C GLN A 387 -5.73 23.03 1.50
N GLN A 388 -6.74 23.37 0.70
CA GLN A 388 -8.12 23.03 0.99
C GLN A 388 -8.34 21.52 0.98
N LEU A 389 -7.92 20.82 -0.07
CA LEU A 389 -7.98 19.35 -0.13
C LEU A 389 -7.24 18.69 1.03
N GLN A 390 -6.11 19.26 1.45
CA GLN A 390 -5.36 18.76 2.60
C GLN A 390 -6.13 18.92 3.93
N ARG A 391 -6.86 20.02 4.11
CA ARG A 391 -7.73 20.19 5.30
C ARG A 391 -8.92 19.23 5.25
N GLU A 392 -9.55 19.08 4.09
CA GLU A 392 -10.71 18.20 3.89
C GLU A 392 -10.37 16.73 4.07
N SER A 393 -9.18 16.29 3.68
CA SER A 393 -8.73 14.89 3.90
C SER A 393 -8.43 14.56 5.35
N ALA A 394 -8.28 15.57 6.22
CA ALA A 394 -7.97 15.46 7.64
C ALA A 394 -6.75 14.59 7.99
N GLY A 395 -5.87 14.32 7.02
CA GLY A 395 -4.74 13.41 7.19
C GLY A 395 -5.13 11.94 7.37
N GLU A 396 -6.36 11.54 7.01
CA GLU A 396 -6.84 10.16 7.17
C GLU A 396 -5.96 9.19 6.37
N ASN A 397 -5.72 9.50 5.08
CA ASN A 397 -4.98 8.66 4.17
C ASN A 397 -3.55 9.16 3.96
N LEU A 398 -2.55 8.30 4.20
CA LEU A 398 -1.14 8.71 4.12
C LEU A 398 -0.71 9.08 2.69
N SER A 399 -1.09 8.28 1.69
CA SER A 399 -0.66 8.51 0.30
C SER A 399 -1.21 9.83 -0.26
N GLU A 400 -2.48 10.12 0.01
CA GLU A 400 -3.07 11.41 -0.37
C GLU A 400 -2.41 12.58 0.38
N THR A 401 -2.21 12.42 1.69
CA THR A 401 -1.58 13.47 2.51
C THR A 401 -0.18 13.81 1.99
N MET A 402 0.64 12.80 1.70
CA MET A 402 2.00 12.99 1.20
C MET A 402 2.01 13.55 -0.22
N TRP A 403 1.10 13.11 -1.08
CA TRP A 403 0.93 13.70 -2.42
C TRP A 403 0.61 15.20 -2.34
N LEU A 404 -0.40 15.58 -1.55
CA LEU A 404 -0.81 16.99 -1.41
C LEU A 404 0.31 17.84 -0.82
N ARG A 405 1.04 17.33 0.19
CA ARG A 405 2.22 18.03 0.75
C ARG A 405 3.31 18.25 -0.31
N ALA A 406 3.60 17.24 -1.11
CA ALA A 406 4.60 17.34 -2.16
C ALA A 406 4.19 18.34 -3.25
N GLU A 407 2.92 18.36 -3.65
CA GLU A 407 2.40 19.33 -4.62
C GLU A 407 2.45 20.77 -4.09
N ILE A 408 2.07 20.98 -2.82
CA ILE A 408 2.16 22.31 -2.18
C ILE A 408 3.62 22.78 -2.14
N ALA A 409 4.54 21.92 -1.73
CA ALA A 409 5.97 22.25 -1.68
C ALA A 409 6.55 22.55 -3.06
N ALA A 410 6.10 21.85 -4.11
CA ALA A 410 6.51 22.13 -5.48
C ALA A 410 6.02 23.50 -5.95
N VAL A 411 4.77 23.86 -5.65
CA VAL A 411 4.23 25.20 -5.95
C VAL A 411 4.99 26.29 -5.20
N ASP A 412 5.29 26.08 -3.92
CA ASP A 412 6.07 27.02 -3.10
C ASP A 412 7.47 27.27 -3.67
N ALA A 413 8.15 26.23 -4.13
CA ALA A 413 9.47 26.36 -4.74
C ALA A 413 9.42 27.23 -6.01
N VAL A 414 8.40 27.07 -6.86
CA VAL A 414 8.26 27.89 -8.09
C VAL A 414 7.95 29.35 -7.73
N LEU A 415 7.07 29.59 -6.75
CA LEU A 415 6.74 30.95 -6.27
C LEU A 415 7.96 31.66 -5.64
N ALA A 416 8.87 30.92 -5.01
CA ALA A 416 10.11 31.45 -4.46
C ALA A 416 11.19 31.74 -5.52
N GLY A 417 11.01 31.30 -6.77
CA GLY A 417 12.01 31.41 -7.84
C GLY A 417 13.07 30.29 -7.84
N ASP A 418 12.99 29.35 -6.90
CA ASP A 418 13.96 28.27 -6.68
C ASP A 418 13.58 26.94 -7.35
N GLY A 419 12.33 26.82 -7.81
CA GLY A 419 11.76 25.59 -8.35
C GLY A 419 11.97 25.41 -9.86
N ALA A 420 12.40 24.21 -10.26
CA ALA A 420 12.24 23.78 -11.64
C ALA A 420 10.74 23.70 -11.98
N VAL A 421 10.35 24.25 -13.12
CA VAL A 421 9.02 24.03 -13.69
C VAL A 421 8.94 22.55 -14.07
N ALA A 422 7.96 21.82 -13.52
CA ALA A 422 7.73 20.45 -13.95
C ALA A 422 7.35 20.43 -15.44
N PRO A 423 7.90 19.49 -16.24
CA PRO A 423 7.55 19.36 -17.65
C PRO A 423 6.09 18.97 -17.88
#